data_AF-A0A1H3M4J4-F1
#
_entry.id   AF-A0A1H3M4J4-F1
#
_cell.length_a   1.000
_cell.length_b   1.000
_cell.length_c   1.000
_cell.angle_alpha   90.00
_cell.angle_beta   90.00
_cell.angle_gamma   90.00
#
_symmetry.space_group_name_H-M   'P 1'
#
loop_
_entity.id
_entity.type
_entity.pdbx_description
1 polymer ?
#
loop_
_entity_poly.entity_id
_entity_poly.type
_entity_poly.pdbx_seq_one_letter_code
_entity_poly.pdbx_strand_id
1 'polypeptide(L)'
;MVLTDVDNVATLPAFAALDVQAVLADERRGASIQLDETYFRGQKLAMDAVETATTLTERRNIAVQSHQLHDQIQLDFDSLTHENLRSASTKYRELLQRLPEVQYLKQQFPGTCFVLPEWLRTPERVNYGARIYFFREDDSPEPVDVLDWNIDAVIADDRAAFERYQGALHGYPECCIEFFSEYERGANAGPELEAVEPIVEYIDTEALPTDETPPPSIDSIIDGIFETPHVYAFFAREFFPEPGCEQARRRGTAIYDSLCDSYPEPIVKDYFRINTGWSYLMAKATTPEAKSATRPTPGSIGREHLLFFLPLAVTMQQYRSIER
;
A
#
# COMPACT_ATOMS: atom_id res chain seq x y z
N MET A 1 27.53 16.11 7.71
CA MET A 1 27.43 14.66 7.93
C MET A 1 26.47 14.17 6.86
N VAL A 2 26.96 13.42 5.87
CA VAL A 2 26.12 12.91 4.77
C VAL A 2 25.38 11.72 5.37
N LEU A 3 24.09 11.89 5.66
CA LEU A 3 23.19 10.78 5.98
C LEU A 3 23.17 9.88 4.74
N THR A 4 23.35 8.59 4.92
CA THR A 4 23.25 7.64 3.80
C THR A 4 21.79 7.57 3.34
N ASP A 5 21.53 7.18 2.09
CA ASP A 5 20.14 7.07 1.57
C ASP A 5 19.25 6.16 2.45
N VAL A 6 19.87 5.15 3.08
CA VAL A 6 19.24 4.25 4.06
C VAL A 6 18.76 4.98 5.32
N ASP A 7 19.49 6.00 5.78
CA ASP A 7 19.15 6.77 6.98
C ASP A 7 17.90 7.65 6.77
N ASN A 8 17.68 8.15 5.55
CA ASN A 8 16.51 8.99 5.23
C ASN A 8 15.24 8.14 5.07
N VAL A 9 15.34 6.99 4.39
CA VAL A 9 14.22 6.06 4.20
C VAL A 9 13.70 5.50 5.53
N ALA A 10 14.56 5.36 6.54
CA ALA A 10 14.19 4.87 7.86
C ALA A 10 13.18 5.79 8.61
N THR A 11 12.97 7.02 8.12
CA THR A 11 11.99 7.96 8.69
C THR A 11 10.58 7.80 8.10
N LEU A 12 10.46 7.13 6.95
CA LEU A 12 9.18 6.80 6.31
C LEU A 12 8.42 5.76 7.15
N PRO A 13 7.07 5.70 7.05
CA PRO A 13 6.30 4.59 7.61
C PRO A 13 6.90 3.24 7.23
N ALA A 14 7.00 2.27 8.14
CA ALA A 14 7.77 1.06 7.93
C ALA A 14 7.36 0.27 6.68
N PHE A 15 6.06 0.16 6.39
CA PHE A 15 5.61 -0.48 5.14
C PHE A 15 6.15 0.25 3.91
N ALA A 16 6.08 1.59 3.90
CA ALA A 16 6.56 2.42 2.81
C ALA A 16 8.08 2.35 2.70
N ALA A 17 8.79 2.34 3.82
CA ALA A 17 10.25 2.25 3.86
C ALA A 17 10.74 0.93 3.22
N LEU A 18 10.12 -0.20 3.57
CA LEU A 18 10.45 -1.51 2.99
C LEU A 18 10.04 -1.60 1.51
N ASP A 19 8.87 -1.04 1.17
CA ASP A 19 8.40 -0.91 -0.21
C ASP A 19 9.38 -0.12 -1.10
N VAL A 20 9.89 1.01 -0.62
CA VAL A 20 10.82 1.84 -1.40
C VAL A 20 12.25 1.33 -1.36
N GLN A 21 12.65 0.59 -0.33
CA GLN A 21 13.96 -0.08 -0.32
C GLN A 21 14.06 -1.09 -1.48
N ALA A 22 13.00 -1.88 -1.72
CA ALA A 22 12.95 -2.77 -2.88
C ALA A 22 13.00 -2.02 -4.23
N VAL A 23 12.47 -0.79 -4.29
CA VAL A 23 12.59 0.07 -5.47
C VAL A 23 14.01 0.56 -5.67
N LEU A 24 14.66 1.05 -4.60
CA LEU A 24 16.04 1.55 -4.65
C LEU A 24 17.05 0.43 -4.96
N ALA A 25 16.76 -0.80 -4.56
CA ALA A 25 17.56 -1.98 -4.85
C ALA A 25 17.34 -2.57 -6.26
N ASP A 26 16.52 -1.95 -7.11
CA ASP A 26 16.17 -2.44 -8.45
C ASP A 26 15.40 -3.78 -8.49
N GLU A 27 14.89 -4.25 -7.35
CA GLU A 27 14.08 -5.47 -7.29
C GLU A 27 12.62 -5.20 -7.72
N ARG A 28 12.16 -3.97 -7.50
CA ARG A 28 10.83 -3.50 -7.89
C ARG A 28 10.91 -2.22 -8.71
N ARG A 29 9.99 -2.06 -9.67
CA ARG A 29 9.93 -0.87 -10.53
C ARG A 29 9.51 0.39 -9.76
N GLY A 30 8.42 0.28 -9.00
CA GLY A 30 7.87 1.40 -8.23
C GLY A 30 7.11 0.94 -7.00
N ALA A 31 6.79 1.91 -6.14
CA ALA A 31 5.95 1.75 -4.96
C ALA A 31 4.86 2.81 -4.96
N SER A 32 3.79 2.60 -4.21
CA SER A 32 2.81 3.66 -3.98
C SER A 32 2.11 3.55 -2.63
N ILE A 33 1.54 4.67 -2.20
CA ILE A 33 0.70 4.75 -1.00
C ILE A 33 -0.59 5.45 -1.40
N GLN A 34 -1.72 4.81 -1.12
CA GLN A 34 -3.02 5.48 -1.16
C GLN A 34 -3.12 6.43 0.05
N LEU A 35 -3.29 7.73 -0.22
CA LEU A 35 -3.49 8.76 0.79
C LEU A 35 -4.98 8.86 1.10
N ASP A 36 -5.43 8.13 2.12
CA ASP A 36 -6.82 8.08 2.56
C ASP A 36 -6.95 8.19 4.09
N GLU A 37 -8.19 8.17 4.60
CA GLU A 37 -8.46 8.19 6.04
C GLU A 37 -7.73 7.05 6.77
N THR A 38 -7.67 5.86 6.16
CA THR A 38 -7.02 4.68 6.78
C THR A 38 -5.53 4.92 6.96
N TYR A 39 -4.86 5.51 5.97
CA TYR A 39 -3.45 5.88 6.04
C TYR A 39 -3.17 6.88 7.16
N PHE A 40 -3.88 8.02 7.17
CA PHE A 40 -3.65 9.06 8.16
C PHE A 40 -4.03 8.64 9.57
N ARG A 41 -5.17 7.96 9.72
CA ARG A 41 -5.63 7.42 11.01
C ARG A 41 -4.65 6.37 11.55
N GLY A 42 -4.14 5.50 10.69
CA GLY A 42 -3.16 4.48 11.08
C GLY A 42 -1.89 5.08 11.66
N GLN A 43 -1.35 6.10 11.01
CA GLN A 43 -0.21 6.85 11.54
C GLN A 43 -0.47 7.44 12.93
N LYS A 44 -1.62 8.11 13.10
CA LYS A 44 -1.99 8.68 14.39
C LYS A 44 -2.10 7.59 15.47
N LEU A 45 -2.85 6.52 15.20
CA LEU A 45 -3.06 5.42 16.15
C LEU A 45 -1.74 4.76 16.55
N ALA A 46 -0.84 4.54 15.57
CA ALA A 46 0.43 3.89 15.83
C ALA A 46 1.34 4.75 16.70
N MET A 47 1.38 6.08 16.46
CA MET A 47 2.14 7.02 17.29
C MET A 47 1.57 7.14 18.71
N ASP A 48 0.23 7.11 18.84
CA ASP A 48 -0.45 7.12 20.15
C ASP A 48 -0.13 5.84 20.94
N ALA A 49 0.04 4.70 20.27
CA ALA A 49 0.36 3.42 20.91
C ALA A 49 1.79 3.35 21.51
N VAL A 50 2.73 4.20 21.06
CA VAL A 50 4.14 4.20 21.50
C VAL A 50 4.54 5.46 22.26
N GLU A 51 3.55 6.14 22.89
CA GLU A 51 3.45 7.47 23.55
C GLU A 51 4.67 8.05 24.31
N THR A 52 5.78 7.33 24.44
CA THR A 52 6.98 7.72 25.19
C THR A 52 8.08 8.44 24.38
N ALA A 53 7.93 8.55 23.06
CA ALA A 53 8.96 9.13 22.21
C ALA A 53 8.66 10.61 21.87
N THR A 54 9.25 11.55 22.61
CA THR A 54 9.24 13.00 22.25
C THR A 54 9.64 13.26 20.80
N THR A 55 10.40 12.34 20.21
CA THR A 55 10.87 12.31 18.81
C THR A 55 9.76 12.14 17.77
N LEU A 56 8.53 11.75 18.12
CA LEU A 56 7.43 11.54 17.17
C LEU A 56 6.48 12.74 17.03
N THR A 57 6.66 13.79 17.84
CA THR A 57 5.74 14.94 17.88
C THR A 57 5.60 15.62 16.52
N GLU A 58 6.71 15.86 15.82
CA GLU A 58 6.70 16.49 14.51
C GLU A 58 5.98 15.62 13.47
N ARG A 59 6.31 14.33 13.42
CA ARG A 59 5.68 13.37 12.51
C ARG A 59 4.17 13.27 12.73
N ARG A 60 3.73 13.27 13.99
CA ARG A 60 2.32 13.28 14.39
C ARG A 60 1.61 14.54 13.90
N ASN A 61 2.24 15.71 14.05
CA ASN A 61 1.70 16.98 13.57
C ASN A 61 1.54 16.97 12.05
N ILE A 62 2.54 16.47 11.30
CA ILE A 62 2.46 16.32 9.84
C ILE A 62 1.25 15.45 9.45
N ALA A 63 1.08 14.28 10.08
CA ALA A 63 -0.01 13.37 9.74
C ALA A 63 -1.39 13.98 10.05
N VAL A 64 -1.55 14.60 11.23
CA VAL A 64 -2.82 15.23 11.66
C VAL A 64 -3.18 16.41 10.78
N GLN A 65 -2.24 17.30 10.47
CA GLN A 65 -2.49 18.45 9.59
C GLN A 65 -2.83 18.01 8.17
N SER A 66 -2.13 16.99 7.66
CA SER A 66 -2.40 16.46 6.32
C SER A 66 -3.77 15.82 6.22
N HIS A 67 -4.19 15.08 7.25
CA HIS A 67 -5.55 14.53 7.33
C HIS A 67 -6.61 15.63 7.28
N GLN A 68 -6.47 16.67 8.12
CA GLN A 68 -7.40 17.79 8.17
C GLN A 68 -7.51 18.54 6.85
N LEU A 69 -6.38 18.72 6.14
CA LEU A 69 -6.36 19.35 4.83
C LEU A 69 -6.97 18.45 3.76
N HIS A 70 -6.65 17.15 3.79
CA HIS A 70 -7.18 16.17 2.85
C HIS A 70 -8.71 16.07 2.93
N ASP A 71 -9.28 16.01 4.14
CA ASP A 71 -10.72 15.90 4.37
C ASP A 71 -11.52 17.13 3.88
N GLN A 72 -10.85 18.26 3.68
CA GLN A 72 -11.47 19.49 3.16
C GLN A 72 -11.49 19.55 1.64
N ILE A 73 -10.81 18.63 0.95
CA ILE A 73 -10.76 18.64 -0.51
C ILE A 73 -12.05 18.03 -1.05
N GLN A 74 -12.82 18.87 -1.76
CA GLN A 74 -13.99 18.46 -2.52
C GLN A 74 -13.76 18.81 -3.98
N LEU A 75 -13.97 17.82 -4.86
CA LEU A 75 -13.86 17.98 -6.30
C LEU A 75 -15.21 17.75 -6.94
N ASP A 76 -15.62 18.72 -7.75
CA ASP A 76 -16.78 18.64 -8.61
C ASP A 76 -16.36 18.98 -10.04
N PHE A 77 -17.04 18.36 -11.00
CA PHE A 77 -16.90 18.66 -12.42
C PHE A 77 -18.25 18.50 -13.13
N ASP A 78 -18.51 19.34 -14.12
CA ASP A 78 -19.86 19.51 -14.69
C ASP A 78 -20.33 18.32 -15.52
N SER A 79 -19.39 17.59 -16.14
CA SER A 79 -19.70 16.41 -16.95
C SER A 79 -18.48 15.51 -17.10
N LEU A 80 -18.72 14.22 -17.28
CA LEU A 80 -17.68 13.21 -17.48
C LEU A 80 -17.06 13.34 -18.88
N THR A 81 -16.05 14.20 -19.00
CA THR A 81 -15.26 14.38 -20.21
C THR A 81 -13.78 14.40 -19.87
N HIS A 82 -12.95 14.08 -20.87
CA HIS A 82 -11.49 14.08 -20.72
C HIS A 82 -10.95 15.45 -20.29
N GLU A 83 -11.46 16.54 -20.88
CA GLU A 83 -11.08 17.90 -20.51
C GLU A 83 -11.43 18.23 -19.05
N ASN A 84 -12.65 17.88 -18.62
CA ASN A 84 -13.10 18.17 -17.27
C ASN A 84 -12.32 17.37 -16.22
N LEU A 85 -12.09 16.07 -16.45
CA LEU A 85 -11.27 15.25 -15.55
C LEU A 85 -9.83 15.75 -15.50
N ARG A 86 -9.23 16.15 -16.62
CA ARG A 86 -7.86 16.70 -16.64
C ARG A 86 -7.77 18.02 -15.87
N SER A 87 -8.76 18.90 -16.04
CA SER A 87 -8.85 20.17 -15.30
C SER A 87 -9.04 19.94 -13.79
N ALA A 88 -9.96 19.05 -13.41
CA ALA A 88 -10.17 18.66 -12.02
C ALA A 88 -8.93 18.02 -11.40
N SER A 89 -8.23 17.16 -12.15
CA SER A 89 -6.99 16.51 -11.72
C SER A 89 -5.87 17.51 -11.48
N THR A 90 -5.74 18.51 -12.35
CA THR A 90 -4.72 19.56 -12.19
C THR A 90 -4.95 20.33 -10.89
N LYS A 91 -6.19 20.77 -10.65
CA LYS A 91 -6.57 21.46 -9.41
C LYS A 91 -6.35 20.58 -8.18
N TYR A 92 -6.74 19.31 -8.25
CA TYR A 92 -6.59 18.39 -7.12
C TYR A 92 -5.12 18.13 -6.81
N ARG A 93 -4.29 17.89 -7.83
CA ARG A 93 -2.85 17.68 -7.67
C ARG A 93 -2.17 18.87 -7.00
N GLU A 94 -2.54 20.10 -7.36
CA GLU A 94 -2.02 21.31 -6.70
C GLU A 94 -2.37 21.36 -5.21
N LEU A 95 -3.56 20.90 -4.81
CA LEU A 95 -3.94 20.79 -3.41
C LEU A 95 -3.16 19.67 -2.70
N LEU A 96 -3.02 18.51 -3.33
CA LEU A 96 -2.29 17.36 -2.80
C LEU A 96 -0.80 17.69 -2.56
N GLN A 97 -0.17 18.44 -3.46
CA GLN A 97 1.22 18.89 -3.31
C GLN A 97 1.44 19.83 -2.11
N ARG A 98 0.37 20.42 -1.57
CA ARG A 98 0.43 21.27 -0.37
C ARG A 98 0.27 20.49 0.93
N LEU A 99 -0.08 19.21 0.86
CA LEU A 99 -0.17 18.37 2.05
C LEU A 99 1.22 18.24 2.69
N PRO A 100 1.39 18.53 3.99
CA PRO A 100 2.65 18.34 4.70
C PRO A 100 3.21 16.93 4.53
N GLU A 101 2.32 15.92 4.49
CA GLU A 101 2.67 14.52 4.25
C GLU A 101 3.35 14.30 2.90
N VAL A 102 2.80 14.87 1.82
CA VAL A 102 3.38 14.72 0.48
C VAL A 102 4.76 15.37 0.42
N GLN A 103 4.90 16.55 1.02
CA GLN A 103 6.18 17.26 1.10
C GLN A 103 7.21 16.47 1.91
N TYR A 104 6.78 15.91 3.05
CA TYR A 104 7.60 15.06 3.89
C TYR A 104 8.08 13.82 3.15
N LEU A 105 7.17 13.03 2.58
CA LEU A 105 7.50 11.81 1.85
C LEU A 105 8.46 12.09 0.67
N LYS A 106 8.23 13.18 -0.06
CA LYS A 106 9.12 13.60 -1.16
C LYS A 106 10.50 14.05 -0.67
N GLN A 107 10.59 14.67 0.51
CA GLN A 107 11.88 15.10 1.07
C GLN A 107 12.71 13.92 1.57
N GLN A 108 12.07 12.88 2.10
CA GLN A 108 12.76 11.73 2.71
C GLN A 108 13.13 10.63 1.70
N PHE A 109 12.46 10.57 0.55
CA PHE A 109 12.77 9.60 -0.49
C PHE A 109 13.82 10.14 -1.47
N PRO A 110 14.95 9.45 -1.69
CA PRO A 110 16.03 9.94 -2.56
C PRO A 110 15.74 9.83 -4.07
N GLY A 111 14.73 9.05 -4.47
CA GLY A 111 14.34 8.92 -5.88
C GLY A 111 13.24 9.89 -6.34
N THR A 112 12.59 9.56 -7.45
CA THR A 112 11.47 10.36 -7.97
C THR A 112 10.19 10.04 -7.20
N CYS A 113 9.61 11.07 -6.57
CA CYS A 113 8.37 10.97 -5.82
C CYS A 113 7.36 12.04 -6.26
N PHE A 114 6.15 11.59 -6.62
CA PHE A 114 5.06 12.46 -7.05
C PHE A 114 3.70 11.94 -6.60
N VAL A 115 2.79 12.88 -6.33
CA VAL A 115 1.38 12.61 -6.02
C VAL A 115 0.50 12.86 -7.23
N LEU A 116 -0.49 11.98 -7.42
CA LEU A 116 -1.51 12.08 -8.45
C LEU A 116 -2.92 11.84 -7.86
N PRO A 117 -3.93 12.53 -8.42
CA PRO A 117 -5.32 12.07 -8.40
C PRO A 117 -5.45 10.68 -9.02
N GLU A 118 -6.36 9.88 -8.46
CA GLU A 118 -6.81 8.63 -9.05
C GLU A 118 -8.33 8.62 -9.09
N TRP A 119 -8.90 8.55 -10.29
CA TRP A 119 -10.34 8.48 -10.51
C TRP A 119 -10.78 7.03 -10.61
N LEU A 120 -11.96 6.74 -10.05
CA LEU A 120 -12.59 5.42 -10.11
C LEU A 120 -14.05 5.57 -10.50
N ARG A 121 -14.42 5.02 -11.64
CA ARG A 121 -15.82 4.93 -12.07
C ARG A 121 -16.49 3.72 -11.44
N THR A 122 -17.64 3.94 -10.83
CA THR A 122 -18.57 2.88 -10.42
C THR A 122 -19.89 3.04 -11.19
N PRO A 123 -20.81 2.06 -11.16
CA PRO A 123 -22.11 2.19 -11.83
C PRO A 123 -22.93 3.41 -11.39
N GLU A 124 -22.70 3.90 -10.17
CA GLU A 124 -23.48 4.99 -9.56
C GLU A 124 -22.83 6.36 -9.69
N ARG A 125 -21.49 6.44 -9.68
CA ARG A 125 -20.75 7.71 -9.64
C ARG A 125 -19.28 7.56 -10.02
N VAL A 126 -18.61 8.69 -10.22
CA VAL A 126 -17.15 8.76 -10.28
C VAL A 126 -16.63 9.17 -8.90
N ASN A 127 -15.80 8.32 -8.30
CA ASN A 127 -15.06 8.59 -7.08
C ASN A 127 -13.66 9.07 -7.42
N TYR A 128 -12.99 9.65 -6.44
CA TYR A 128 -11.59 10.04 -6.53
C TYR A 128 -10.85 9.72 -5.24
N GLY A 129 -9.55 9.51 -5.39
CA GLY A 129 -8.60 9.42 -4.30
C GLY A 129 -7.27 10.03 -4.69
N ALA A 130 -6.30 9.95 -3.79
CA ALA A 130 -4.96 10.42 -4.00
C ALA A 130 -3.96 9.29 -3.77
N ARG A 131 -2.99 9.18 -4.67
CA ARG A 131 -1.91 8.21 -4.56
C ARG A 131 -0.57 8.90 -4.76
N ILE A 132 0.38 8.60 -3.88
CA ILE A 132 1.76 9.03 -4.04
C ILE A 132 2.59 7.85 -4.52
N TYR A 133 3.41 8.09 -5.54
CA TYR A 133 4.26 7.08 -6.17
C TYR A 133 5.73 7.37 -5.90
N PHE A 134 6.53 6.30 -5.84
CA PHE A 134 7.97 6.32 -5.63
C PHE A 134 8.66 5.45 -6.69
N PHE A 135 9.64 6.03 -7.37
CA PHE A 135 10.44 5.38 -8.42
C PHE A 135 11.92 5.74 -8.26
N ARG A 136 12.82 4.95 -8.84
CA ARG A 136 14.20 5.40 -9.04
C ARG A 136 14.21 6.61 -9.99
N GLU A 137 15.23 7.46 -9.86
CA GLU A 137 15.32 8.72 -10.63
C GLU A 137 15.30 8.48 -12.15
N ASP A 138 15.90 7.38 -12.60
CA ASP A 138 16.08 7.00 -14.00
C ASP A 138 15.02 6.04 -14.56
N ASP A 139 14.09 5.55 -13.74
CA ASP A 139 13.04 4.58 -14.12
C ASP A 139 11.61 5.09 -13.79
N SER A 140 11.47 6.39 -13.54
CA SER A 140 10.17 7.00 -13.28
C SER A 140 9.37 7.23 -14.57
N PRO A 141 8.08 6.83 -14.64
CA PRO A 141 7.20 7.34 -15.68
C PRO A 141 6.96 8.85 -15.49
N GLU A 142 6.52 9.52 -16.55
CA GLU A 142 6.05 10.90 -16.42
C GLU A 142 4.70 10.92 -15.69
N PRO A 143 4.49 11.80 -14.69
CA PRO A 143 3.24 11.84 -13.93
C PRO A 143 2.01 12.11 -14.80
N VAL A 144 2.17 12.81 -15.92
CA VAL A 144 1.08 13.09 -16.86
C VAL A 144 0.61 11.82 -17.57
N ASP A 145 1.53 10.91 -17.90
CA ASP A 145 1.18 9.67 -18.58
C ASP A 145 0.32 8.79 -17.66
N VAL A 146 0.73 8.65 -16.39
CA VAL A 146 -0.03 7.88 -15.39
C VAL A 146 -1.44 8.44 -15.21
N LEU A 147 -1.58 9.77 -15.16
CA LEU A 147 -2.86 10.43 -15.04
C LEU A 147 -3.73 10.24 -16.29
N ASP A 148 -3.14 10.35 -17.48
CA ASP A 148 -3.85 10.22 -18.75
C ASP A 148 -4.39 8.79 -18.93
N TRP A 149 -3.59 7.77 -18.61
CA TRP A 149 -4.02 6.38 -18.56
C TRP A 149 -5.21 6.17 -17.60
N ASN A 150 -5.21 6.81 -16.43
CA ASN A 150 -6.32 6.72 -15.48
C ASN A 150 -7.60 7.39 -16.00
N ILE A 151 -7.47 8.59 -16.58
CA ILE A 151 -8.61 9.34 -17.14
C ILE A 151 -9.23 8.57 -18.30
N ASP A 152 -8.42 8.03 -19.21
CA ASP A 152 -8.88 7.29 -20.37
C ASP A 152 -9.66 6.04 -19.96
N ALA A 153 -9.14 5.27 -18.99
CA ALA A 153 -9.83 4.12 -18.41
C ALA A 153 -11.20 4.49 -17.81
N VAL A 154 -11.29 5.60 -17.08
CA VAL A 154 -12.54 6.08 -16.48
C VAL A 154 -13.57 6.50 -17.52
N ILE A 155 -13.13 7.15 -18.59
CA ILE A 155 -14.02 7.59 -19.68
C ILE A 155 -14.52 6.41 -20.49
N ALA A 156 -13.62 5.48 -20.82
CA ALA A 156 -13.93 4.26 -21.55
C ALA A 156 -14.73 3.24 -20.73
N ASP A 157 -14.83 3.42 -19.41
CA ASP A 157 -15.37 2.42 -18.47
C ASP A 157 -14.57 1.11 -18.50
N ASP A 158 -13.26 1.23 -18.72
CA ASP A 158 -12.30 0.14 -18.82
C ASP A 158 -11.32 0.19 -17.65
N ARG A 159 -11.82 -0.21 -16.48
CA ARG A 159 -11.02 -0.27 -15.25
C ARG A 159 -9.82 -1.22 -15.40
N ALA A 160 -10.00 -2.32 -16.13
CA ALA A 160 -8.97 -3.33 -16.31
C ALA A 160 -7.72 -2.75 -17.00
N ALA A 161 -7.89 -1.88 -18.01
CA ALA A 161 -6.75 -1.24 -18.68
C ALA A 161 -5.85 -0.46 -17.70
N PHE A 162 -6.43 0.32 -16.78
CA PHE A 162 -5.63 1.07 -15.80
C PHE A 162 -5.04 0.17 -14.72
N GLU A 163 -5.77 -0.85 -14.25
CA GLU A 163 -5.24 -1.83 -13.30
C GLU A 163 -4.04 -2.59 -13.87
N ARG A 164 -4.07 -2.96 -15.17
CA ARG A 164 -2.91 -3.55 -15.85
C ARG A 164 -1.70 -2.63 -15.82
N TYR A 165 -1.89 -1.36 -16.18
CA TYR A 165 -0.84 -0.36 -16.15
C TYR A 165 -0.27 -0.17 -14.73
N GLN A 166 -1.15 -0.09 -13.73
CA GLN A 166 -0.77 0.08 -12.33
C GLN A 166 0.01 -1.14 -11.79
N GLY A 167 -0.38 -2.36 -12.14
CA GLY A 167 0.36 -3.58 -11.80
C GLY A 167 1.78 -3.58 -12.40
N ALA A 168 1.92 -3.13 -13.65
CA ALA A 168 3.22 -3.00 -14.31
C ALA A 168 4.12 -1.94 -13.64
N LEU A 169 3.54 -0.84 -13.14
CA LEU A 169 4.28 0.17 -12.37
C LEU A 169 4.85 -0.37 -11.06
N HIS A 170 4.21 -1.39 -10.46
CA HIS A 170 4.66 -2.04 -9.23
C HIS A 170 5.51 -3.28 -9.49
N GLY A 171 5.82 -3.60 -10.74
CA GLY A 171 6.71 -4.71 -11.10
C GLY A 171 6.10 -6.09 -10.97
N TYR A 172 4.77 -6.24 -10.95
CA TYR A 172 4.16 -7.55 -11.10
C TYR A 172 4.44 -8.12 -12.50
N PRO A 173 4.68 -9.44 -12.63
CA PRO A 173 4.85 -10.05 -13.94
C PRO A 173 3.55 -10.01 -14.75
N GLU A 174 3.69 -10.09 -16.07
CA GLU A 174 2.56 -10.04 -17.01
C GLU A 174 1.52 -11.14 -16.74
N CYS A 175 1.94 -12.34 -16.28
CA CYS A 175 1.04 -13.42 -15.82
C CYS A 175 -0.02 -12.92 -14.82
N CYS A 176 0.42 -12.20 -13.77
CA CYS A 176 -0.46 -11.68 -12.73
C CYS A 176 -1.35 -10.58 -13.27
N ILE A 177 -0.79 -9.71 -14.12
CA ILE A 177 -1.52 -8.59 -14.71
C ILE A 177 -2.64 -9.10 -15.64
N GLU A 178 -2.33 -10.06 -16.49
CA GLU A 178 -3.26 -10.69 -17.42
C GLU A 178 -4.39 -11.39 -16.68
N PHE A 179 -4.05 -12.22 -15.68
CA PHE A 179 -5.02 -12.94 -14.86
C PHE A 179 -6.13 -12.03 -14.34
N PHE A 180 -5.79 -10.88 -13.75
CA PHE A 180 -6.80 -9.95 -13.22
C PHE A 180 -7.60 -9.22 -14.28
N SER A 181 -7.00 -8.93 -15.43
CA SER A 181 -7.62 -8.15 -16.49
C SER A 181 -8.55 -8.94 -17.41
N GLU A 182 -8.28 -10.23 -17.58
CA GLU A 182 -9.06 -11.13 -18.44
C GLU A 182 -10.11 -11.91 -17.63
N TYR A 183 -10.09 -11.77 -16.30
CA TYR A 183 -10.98 -12.49 -15.43
C TYR A 183 -12.45 -12.12 -15.66
N GLU A 184 -13.27 -13.11 -16.01
CA GLU A 184 -14.72 -12.95 -16.08
C GLU A 184 -15.29 -12.80 -14.67
N ARG A 185 -15.53 -11.55 -14.24
CA ARG A 185 -16.09 -11.25 -12.91
C ARG A 185 -17.53 -11.77 -12.81
N GLY A 186 -17.72 -12.88 -12.12
CA GLY A 186 -19.03 -13.45 -11.78
C GLY A 186 -19.56 -12.94 -10.43
N ALA A 187 -20.84 -13.20 -10.14
CA ALA A 187 -21.49 -12.71 -8.92
C ALA A 187 -20.85 -13.21 -7.61
N ASN A 188 -20.16 -14.36 -7.62
CA ASN A 188 -19.66 -15.04 -6.41
C ASN A 188 -18.17 -15.44 -6.47
N ALA A 189 -17.42 -15.00 -7.47
CA ALA A 189 -16.01 -15.34 -7.63
C ALA A 189 -15.28 -14.21 -8.35
N GLY A 190 -14.47 -13.46 -7.60
CA GLY A 190 -13.55 -12.45 -8.13
C GLY A 190 -12.12 -12.98 -8.13
N PRO A 191 -11.25 -12.46 -9.01
CA PRO A 191 -9.85 -12.88 -9.10
C PRO A 191 -9.10 -12.67 -7.78
N GLU A 192 -9.53 -11.69 -6.96
CA GLU A 192 -8.97 -11.42 -5.63
C GLU A 192 -9.17 -12.61 -4.67
N LEU A 193 -10.31 -13.32 -4.76
CA LEU A 193 -10.60 -14.50 -3.91
C LEU A 193 -9.77 -15.71 -4.32
N GLU A 194 -9.62 -15.93 -5.63
CA GLU A 194 -8.77 -17.02 -6.14
C GLU A 194 -7.30 -16.78 -5.79
N ALA A 195 -6.82 -15.53 -5.92
CA ALA A 195 -5.44 -15.15 -5.60
C ALA A 195 -5.05 -15.49 -4.15
N VAL A 196 -6.00 -15.36 -3.20
CA VAL A 196 -5.75 -15.64 -1.79
C VAL A 196 -6.08 -17.06 -1.37
N GLU A 197 -6.72 -17.88 -2.21
CA GLU A 197 -7.06 -19.27 -1.88
C GLU A 197 -5.87 -20.06 -1.30
N PRO A 198 -4.64 -19.98 -1.88
CA PRO A 198 -3.51 -20.78 -1.40
C PRO A 198 -2.93 -20.37 -0.04
N ILE A 199 -3.36 -19.24 0.52
CA ILE A 199 -2.88 -18.74 1.81
C ILE A 199 -3.93 -18.85 2.93
N VAL A 200 -5.18 -19.20 2.60
CA VAL A 200 -6.31 -19.16 3.54
C VAL A 200 -6.08 -20.05 4.75
N GLU A 201 -5.49 -21.25 4.56
CA GLU A 201 -5.28 -22.21 5.65
C GLU A 201 -4.31 -21.72 6.73
N TYR A 202 -3.50 -20.71 6.42
CA TYR A 202 -2.52 -20.12 7.33
C TYR A 202 -3.06 -18.90 8.09
N ILE A 203 -4.32 -18.50 7.83
CA ILE A 203 -4.94 -17.33 8.47
C ILE A 203 -6.00 -17.81 9.45
N ASP A 204 -5.72 -17.65 10.74
CA ASP A 204 -6.71 -17.88 11.79
C ASP A 204 -7.72 -16.72 11.82
N THR A 205 -8.86 -16.95 11.19
CA THR A 205 -9.96 -15.97 11.15
C THR A 205 -10.61 -15.74 12.50
N GLU A 206 -10.51 -16.68 13.44
CA GLU A 206 -11.05 -16.54 14.80
C GLU A 206 -10.16 -15.66 15.68
N ALA A 207 -8.86 -15.65 15.40
CA ALA A 207 -7.88 -14.77 16.04
C ALA A 207 -7.85 -13.33 15.48
N LEU A 208 -8.61 -13.04 14.41
CA LEU A 208 -8.65 -11.70 13.83
C LEU A 208 -9.18 -10.66 14.85
N PRO A 209 -8.52 -9.51 15.01
CA PRO A 209 -8.94 -8.49 15.98
C PRO A 209 -10.32 -7.95 15.65
N THR A 210 -11.23 -8.00 16.63
CA THR A 210 -12.59 -7.46 16.50
C THR A 210 -12.70 -6.05 17.09
N ASP A 211 -12.12 -5.79 18.26
CA ASP A 211 -11.98 -4.45 18.89
C ASP A 211 -10.89 -4.42 20.00
N GLU A 212 -10.01 -5.42 20.08
CA GLU A 212 -9.03 -5.54 21.16
C GLU A 212 -7.92 -4.48 21.08
N THR A 213 -7.53 -3.93 22.24
CA THR A 213 -6.40 -2.99 22.36
C THR A 213 -5.50 -3.39 23.53
N PRO A 214 -4.21 -3.73 23.29
CA PRO A 214 -3.58 -3.88 21.97
C PRO A 214 -4.06 -5.16 21.27
N PRO A 215 -4.11 -5.17 19.93
CA PRO A 215 -4.41 -6.38 19.17
C PRO A 215 -3.34 -7.47 19.41
N PRO A 216 -3.68 -8.76 19.22
CA PRO A 216 -2.72 -9.87 19.29
C PRO A 216 -1.57 -9.70 18.29
N SER A 217 -0.47 -10.43 18.49
CA SER A 217 0.64 -10.42 17.55
C SER A 217 0.25 -11.09 16.23
N ILE A 218 0.77 -10.62 15.11
CA ILE A 218 0.53 -11.19 13.79
C ILE A 218 0.92 -12.67 13.72
N ASP A 219 1.92 -13.12 14.48
CA ASP A 219 2.32 -14.53 14.56
C ASP A 219 1.19 -15.43 15.08
N SER A 220 0.30 -14.92 15.94
CA SER A 220 -0.86 -15.67 16.43
C SER A 220 -2.04 -15.71 15.46
N ILE A 221 -1.99 -14.93 14.38
CA ILE A 221 -3.04 -14.86 13.35
C ILE A 221 -2.57 -15.55 12.07
N ILE A 222 -1.29 -15.34 11.70
CA ILE A 222 -0.69 -15.83 10.46
C ILE A 222 0.57 -16.63 10.81
N ASP A 223 0.37 -17.89 11.18
CA ASP A 223 1.43 -18.82 11.55
C ASP A 223 1.78 -19.80 10.40
N GLY A 224 3.02 -20.29 10.37
CA GLY A 224 3.46 -21.30 9.40
C GLY A 224 3.51 -20.87 7.93
N ILE A 225 3.08 -19.64 7.58
CA ILE A 225 2.94 -19.22 6.19
C ILE A 225 4.27 -19.14 5.40
N PHE A 226 5.42 -19.11 6.09
CA PHE A 226 6.73 -19.19 5.44
C PHE A 226 7.15 -20.62 5.07
N GLU A 227 6.39 -21.63 5.46
CA GLU A 227 6.55 -23.01 4.98
C GLU A 227 6.03 -23.19 3.55
N THR A 228 5.29 -22.21 3.04
CA THR A 228 4.75 -22.19 1.68
C THR A 228 5.42 -21.13 0.81
N PRO A 229 5.78 -21.44 -0.46
CA PRO A 229 6.35 -20.45 -1.36
C PRO A 229 5.36 -19.37 -1.80
N HIS A 230 4.07 -19.52 -1.49
CA HIS A 230 3.02 -18.58 -1.87
C HIS A 230 3.15 -17.22 -1.20
N VAL A 231 3.67 -17.15 0.04
CA VAL A 231 3.84 -15.89 0.78
C VAL A 231 4.68 -14.87 0.01
N TYR A 232 5.72 -15.34 -0.68
CA TYR A 232 6.64 -14.47 -1.42
C TYR A 232 5.96 -13.76 -2.59
N ALA A 233 4.89 -14.32 -3.16
CA ALA A 233 4.18 -13.66 -4.26
C ALA A 233 3.45 -12.37 -3.83
N PHE A 234 3.23 -12.16 -2.52
CA PHE A 234 2.58 -10.97 -1.96
C PHE A 234 3.62 -9.91 -1.52
N PHE A 235 4.48 -9.49 -2.44
CA PHE A 235 5.60 -8.57 -2.16
C PHE A 235 5.24 -7.08 -2.26
N ALA A 236 4.01 -6.74 -2.63
CA ALA A 236 3.52 -5.36 -2.61
C ALA A 236 2.09 -5.29 -2.07
N ARG A 237 1.83 -4.30 -1.22
CA ARG A 237 0.51 -4.04 -0.67
C ARG A 237 -0.47 -3.61 -1.76
N GLU A 238 -1.74 -4.01 -1.62
CA GLU A 238 -2.85 -3.68 -2.56
C GLU A 238 -2.79 -4.37 -3.93
N PHE A 239 -1.82 -5.25 -4.16
CA PHE A 239 -1.72 -6.03 -5.39
C PHE A 239 -1.83 -7.51 -5.08
N PHE A 240 -2.50 -8.22 -5.99
CA PHE A 240 -2.72 -9.65 -5.90
C PHE A 240 -1.89 -10.36 -6.97
N PRO A 241 -1.22 -11.48 -6.62
CA PRO A 241 -0.61 -12.35 -7.62
C PRO A 241 -1.66 -13.24 -8.26
N GLU A 242 -1.42 -13.69 -9.50
CA GLU A 242 -2.10 -14.87 -10.03
C GLU A 242 -1.82 -16.07 -9.08
N PRO A 243 -2.82 -16.92 -8.79
CA PRO A 243 -2.65 -18.11 -7.99
C PRO A 243 -1.50 -18.98 -8.51
N GLY A 244 -0.43 -19.07 -7.72
CA GLY A 244 0.71 -19.93 -8.03
C GLY A 244 1.69 -19.40 -9.09
N CYS A 245 1.61 -18.13 -9.53
CA CYS A 245 2.57 -17.63 -10.52
C CYS A 245 4.02 -17.70 -10.00
N GLU A 246 4.82 -18.56 -10.62
CA GLU A 246 6.22 -18.80 -10.23
C GLU A 246 7.09 -17.55 -10.39
N GLN A 247 6.81 -16.71 -11.39
CA GLN A 247 7.57 -15.49 -11.62
C GLN A 247 7.39 -14.50 -10.46
N ALA A 248 6.15 -14.34 -9.98
CA ALA A 248 5.85 -13.48 -8.83
C ALA A 248 6.54 -14.02 -7.56
N ARG A 249 6.52 -15.34 -7.34
CA ARG A 249 7.22 -15.97 -6.22
C ARG A 249 8.73 -15.74 -6.28
N ARG A 250 9.37 -16.02 -7.42
CA ARG A 250 10.83 -15.84 -7.58
C ARG A 250 11.24 -14.39 -7.34
N ARG A 251 10.49 -13.43 -7.90
CA ARG A 251 10.74 -12.00 -7.70
C ARG A 251 10.54 -11.60 -6.24
N GLY A 252 9.49 -12.12 -5.62
CA GLY A 252 9.22 -11.94 -4.19
C GLY A 252 10.31 -12.51 -3.28
N THR A 253 10.88 -13.67 -3.60
CA THR A 253 12.02 -14.24 -2.88
C THR A 253 13.25 -13.36 -3.02
N ALA A 254 13.55 -12.84 -4.22
CA ALA A 254 14.66 -11.89 -4.41
C ALA A 254 14.47 -10.61 -3.57
N ILE A 255 13.24 -10.07 -3.54
CA ILE A 255 12.89 -8.93 -2.68
C ILE A 255 13.10 -9.29 -1.20
N TYR A 256 12.62 -10.46 -0.76
CA TYR A 256 12.79 -10.92 0.63
C TYR A 256 14.27 -11.00 1.01
N ASP A 257 15.10 -11.66 0.20
CA ASP A 257 16.53 -11.83 0.45
C ASP A 257 17.24 -10.47 0.51
N SER A 258 16.97 -9.58 -0.45
CA SER A 258 17.52 -8.22 -0.51
C SER A 258 17.13 -7.36 0.71
N LEU A 259 15.89 -7.49 1.19
CA LEU A 259 15.44 -6.82 2.42
C LEU A 259 16.11 -7.42 3.66
N CYS A 260 16.30 -8.74 3.72
CA CYS A 260 17.00 -9.42 4.82
C CYS A 260 18.49 -9.07 4.89
N ASP A 261 19.12 -8.71 3.78
CA ASP A 261 20.50 -8.18 3.77
C ASP A 261 20.58 -6.80 4.44
N SER A 262 19.48 -6.03 4.40
CA SER A 262 19.42 -4.64 4.90
C SER A 262 18.79 -4.51 6.29
N TYR A 263 17.86 -5.40 6.65
CA TYR A 263 17.04 -5.32 7.86
C TYR A 263 16.93 -6.67 8.57
N PRO A 264 16.66 -6.69 9.89
CA PRO A 264 16.44 -7.92 10.63
C PRO A 264 15.32 -8.79 10.03
N GLU A 265 15.54 -10.09 9.91
CA GLU A 265 14.57 -11.01 9.33
C GLU A 265 13.15 -10.93 9.94
N PRO A 266 12.95 -10.76 11.27
CA PRO A 266 11.60 -10.68 11.83
C PRO A 266 10.73 -9.55 11.25
N ILE A 267 11.30 -8.36 11.02
CA ILE A 267 10.52 -7.24 10.44
C ILE A 267 10.23 -7.49 8.96
N VAL A 268 11.13 -8.16 8.23
CA VAL A 268 10.91 -8.54 6.83
C VAL A 268 9.82 -9.63 6.75
N LYS A 269 9.83 -10.61 7.65
CA LYS A 269 8.76 -11.62 7.73
C LYS A 269 7.40 -10.99 7.99
N ASP A 270 7.32 -10.06 8.92
CA ASP A 270 6.04 -9.41 9.23
C ASP A 270 5.57 -8.48 8.11
N TYR A 271 6.48 -7.86 7.35
CA TYR A 271 6.11 -7.16 6.11
C TYR A 271 5.36 -8.05 5.13
N PHE A 272 5.89 -9.26 4.86
CA PHE A 272 5.25 -10.22 3.96
C PHE A 272 3.93 -10.78 4.55
N ARG A 273 3.87 -11.05 5.86
CA ARG A 273 2.62 -11.45 6.53
C ARG A 273 1.55 -10.37 6.43
N ILE A 274 1.92 -9.11 6.66
CA ILE A 274 1.00 -7.96 6.57
C ILE A 274 0.47 -7.84 5.14
N ASN A 275 1.32 -7.90 4.12
CA ASN A 275 0.86 -7.84 2.72
C ASN A 275 -0.10 -8.99 2.38
N THR A 276 0.22 -10.18 2.87
CA THR A 276 -0.57 -11.40 2.65
C THR A 276 -1.94 -11.32 3.35
N GLY A 277 -1.96 -11.01 4.65
CA GLY A 277 -3.19 -10.84 5.42
C GLY A 277 -4.02 -9.63 4.96
N TRP A 278 -3.37 -8.56 4.51
CA TRP A 278 -4.05 -7.40 3.93
C TRP A 278 -4.77 -7.77 2.64
N SER A 279 -4.11 -8.52 1.77
CA SER A 279 -4.70 -9.04 0.53
C SER A 279 -5.87 -9.96 0.83
N TYR A 280 -5.74 -10.85 1.83
CA TYR A 280 -6.84 -11.69 2.29
C TYR A 280 -8.07 -10.89 2.75
N LEU A 281 -7.89 -9.90 3.63
CA LEU A 281 -9.00 -9.08 4.12
C LEU A 281 -9.61 -8.22 3.01
N MET A 282 -8.79 -7.68 2.11
CA MET A 282 -9.25 -6.97 0.91
C MET A 282 -10.09 -7.89 0.02
N ALA A 283 -9.64 -9.11 -0.28
CA ALA A 283 -10.38 -10.08 -1.08
C ALA A 283 -11.74 -10.41 -0.45
N LYS A 284 -11.80 -10.63 0.86
CA LYS A 284 -13.05 -10.84 1.59
C LYS A 284 -13.98 -9.63 1.55
N ALA A 285 -13.43 -8.40 1.53
CA ALA A 285 -14.22 -7.18 1.41
C ALA A 285 -14.82 -6.97 0.00
N THR A 286 -14.41 -7.75 -1.01
CA THR A 286 -15.00 -7.71 -2.36
C THR A 286 -16.20 -8.64 -2.53
N THR A 287 -16.52 -9.49 -1.55
CA THR A 287 -17.66 -10.42 -1.67
C THR A 287 -19.00 -9.71 -1.54
N PRO A 288 -20.08 -10.21 -2.18
CA PRO A 288 -21.40 -9.60 -2.08
C PRO A 288 -21.97 -9.51 -0.66
N GLU A 289 -21.54 -10.39 0.26
CA GLU A 289 -21.98 -10.40 1.66
C GLU A 289 -21.35 -9.27 2.48
N ALA A 290 -20.13 -8.87 2.14
CA ALA A 290 -19.42 -7.76 2.74
C ALA A 290 -20.00 -6.45 2.19
N LYS A 291 -21.10 -5.96 2.79
CA LYS A 291 -21.79 -4.70 2.42
C LYS A 291 -20.93 -3.42 2.58
N SER A 292 -19.62 -3.54 2.68
CA SER A 292 -18.67 -2.45 2.88
C SER A 292 -17.31 -2.84 2.28
N ALA A 293 -16.97 -2.28 1.13
CA ALA A 293 -15.63 -2.37 0.53
C ALA A 293 -14.68 -1.39 1.23
N THR A 294 -14.46 -1.58 2.54
CA THR A 294 -13.56 -0.76 3.33
C THR A 294 -12.21 -1.44 3.45
N ARG A 295 -11.14 -0.66 3.23
CA ARG A 295 -9.77 -1.13 3.44
C ARG A 295 -9.59 -1.60 4.88
N PRO A 296 -8.77 -2.66 5.13
CA PRO A 296 -8.54 -3.15 6.48
C PRO A 296 -8.05 -2.03 7.40
N THR A 297 -8.64 -1.93 8.59
CA THR A 297 -8.27 -0.89 9.53
C THR A 297 -6.87 -1.15 10.11
N PRO A 298 -6.12 -0.12 10.51
CA PRO A 298 -4.80 -0.30 11.12
C PRO A 298 -4.91 -1.22 12.36
N GLY A 299 -4.12 -2.29 12.38
CA GLY A 299 -4.16 -3.29 13.47
C GLY A 299 -5.13 -4.46 13.26
N SER A 300 -5.95 -4.47 12.19
CA SER A 300 -6.88 -5.57 11.87
C SER A 300 -6.23 -6.91 11.48
N ILE A 301 -4.89 -6.96 11.41
CA ILE A 301 -4.09 -8.16 11.08
C ILE A 301 -3.01 -8.31 12.17
N GLY A 302 -3.33 -7.88 13.39
CA GLY A 302 -2.43 -7.93 14.54
C GLY A 302 -1.67 -6.63 14.80
N ARG A 303 -0.93 -6.64 15.90
CA ARG A 303 -0.18 -5.50 16.44
C ARG A 303 0.83 -4.95 15.46
N GLU A 304 1.56 -5.81 14.78
CA GLU A 304 2.63 -5.43 13.85
C GLU A 304 2.04 -4.65 12.67
N HIS A 305 0.84 -4.99 12.19
CA HIS A 305 0.13 -4.19 11.19
C HIS A 305 -0.07 -2.73 11.65
N LEU A 306 -0.41 -2.49 12.92
CA LEU A 306 -0.49 -1.12 13.47
C LEU A 306 0.90 -0.47 13.55
N LEU A 307 1.90 -1.18 14.07
CA LEU A 307 3.25 -0.65 14.25
C LEU A 307 3.94 -0.28 12.93
N PHE A 308 3.53 -0.87 11.82
CA PHE A 308 4.11 -0.56 10.51
C PHE A 308 3.72 0.83 9.97
N PHE A 309 2.76 1.51 10.59
CA PHE A 309 2.46 2.92 10.32
C PHE A 309 3.43 3.88 11.03
N LEU A 310 4.28 3.40 11.95
CA LEU A 310 5.36 4.20 12.54
C LEU A 310 6.53 4.33 11.56
N PRO A 311 7.40 5.35 11.74
CA PRO A 311 8.70 5.39 11.08
C PRO A 311 9.48 4.08 11.27
N LEU A 312 10.09 3.54 10.22
CA LEU A 312 10.83 2.27 10.26
C LEU A 312 11.85 2.23 11.40
N ALA A 313 12.58 3.33 11.64
CA ALA A 313 13.54 3.44 12.74
C ALA A 313 12.91 3.20 14.12
N VAL A 314 11.67 3.66 14.32
CA VAL A 314 10.92 3.46 15.56
C VAL A 314 10.34 2.05 15.61
N THR A 315 9.80 1.53 14.51
CA THR A 315 9.33 0.15 14.42
C THR A 315 10.46 -0.83 14.78
N MET A 316 11.66 -0.67 14.22
CA MET A 316 12.84 -1.49 14.56
C MET A 316 13.21 -1.42 16.05
N GLN A 317 13.00 -0.29 16.73
CA GLN A 317 13.23 -0.20 18.18
C GLN A 317 12.20 -1.04 18.96
N GLN A 318 10.94 -1.07 18.51
CA GLN A 318 9.92 -1.92 19.13
C GLN A 318 10.29 -3.40 19.03
N TYR A 319 10.76 -3.87 17.86
CA TYR A 319 11.22 -5.26 17.70
C TYR A 319 12.38 -5.60 18.64
N ARG A 320 13.38 -4.72 18.76
CA ARG A 320 14.51 -4.93 19.70
C ARG A 320 14.10 -4.94 21.17
N SER A 321 13.00 -4.29 21.52
CA SER A 321 12.48 -4.26 22.89
C SER A 321 11.72 -5.53 23.27
N ILE A 322 11.19 -6.26 22.28
CA ILE A 322 10.47 -7.52 22.44
C ILE A 322 11.45 -8.70 22.62
N GLU A 323 12.64 -8.61 22.05
CA GLU A 323 13.70 -9.63 22.17
C GLU A 323 14.53 -9.57 23.48
N ARG A 324 14.23 -8.62 24.38
CA ARG A 324 14.90 -8.45 25.69
C ARG A 324 14.00 -8.87 26.85
#